data_AF-A0A2E7XE69-F1
#
_entry.id   AF-A0A2E7XE69-F1
#
_cell.length_a   1.000
_cell.length_b   1.000
_cell.length_c   1.000
_cell.angle_alpha   90.00
_cell.angle_beta   90.00
_cell.angle_gamma   90.00
#
_symmetry.space_group_name_H-M   'P 1'
#
loop_
_entity.id
_entity.type
_entity.pdbx_description
1 polymer ?
#
loop_
_entity_poly.entity_id
_entity_poly.type
_entity_poly.pdbx_seq_one_letter_code
_entity_poly.pdbx_strand_id
1 'polypeptide(L)'
;METRKVGQGMMALACIAGLALLTMFFSGVEKRQYNPNQSPESRADATSSEVNLKRNRQGHYVASGLINFKEVEFLLDTGATDVVIPQRIARELGLRRGRANRALTANGAVTVYGTNIDQLSIGDITL
;
A
#
# COMPACT_ATOMS: atom_id res chain seq x y z
N MET A 1 -11.23 -25.49 45.72
CA MET A 1 -10.95 -25.96 44.34
C MET A 1 -11.54 -25.01 43.28
N GLU A 2 -12.64 -24.28 43.58
CA GLU A 2 -13.32 -23.29 42.72
C GLU A 2 -12.45 -22.08 42.31
N THR A 3 -11.75 -21.44 43.25
CA THR A 3 -10.98 -20.19 43.00
C THR A 3 -9.82 -20.36 42.00
N ARG A 4 -9.21 -21.55 41.96
CA ARG A 4 -8.10 -21.87 41.04
C ARG A 4 -8.56 -21.90 39.58
N LYS A 5 -9.79 -22.38 39.31
CA LYS A 5 -10.38 -22.42 37.96
C LYS A 5 -10.75 -21.01 37.47
N VAL A 6 -11.30 -20.17 38.36
CA VAL A 6 -11.60 -18.77 38.05
C VAL A 6 -10.32 -17.98 37.76
N GLY A 7 -9.27 -18.14 38.58
CA GLY A 7 -7.98 -17.49 38.35
C GLY A 7 -7.30 -17.91 37.04
N GLN A 8 -7.38 -19.20 36.69
CA GLN A 8 -6.87 -19.71 35.40
C GLN A 8 -7.63 -19.12 34.21
N GLY A 9 -8.97 -19.01 34.31
CA GLY A 9 -9.79 -18.36 33.27
C GLY A 9 -9.47 -16.88 33.11
N MET A 10 -9.34 -16.14 34.21
CA MET A 10 -8.94 -14.72 34.19
C MET A 10 -7.55 -14.53 33.59
N MET A 11 -6.58 -15.38 33.93
CA MET A 11 -5.23 -15.34 33.36
C MET A 11 -5.26 -15.62 31.85
N ALA A 12 -6.04 -16.60 31.40
CA ALA A 12 -6.19 -16.88 29.97
C ALA A 12 -6.81 -15.69 29.21
N LEU A 13 -7.87 -15.08 29.77
CA LEU A 13 -8.47 -13.87 29.20
C LEU A 13 -7.49 -12.70 29.15
N ALA A 14 -6.71 -12.48 30.22
CA ALA A 14 -5.68 -11.45 30.26
C ALA A 14 -4.59 -11.71 29.22
N CYS A 15 -4.17 -12.95 29.03
CA CYS A 15 -3.20 -13.31 27.98
C CYS A 15 -3.76 -13.06 26.58
N ILE A 16 -5.01 -13.44 26.31
CA ILE A 16 -5.65 -13.19 25.01
C ILE A 16 -5.76 -11.69 24.75
N ALA A 17 -6.23 -10.92 25.73
CA ALA A 17 -6.31 -9.46 25.63
C ALA A 17 -4.92 -8.84 25.41
N GLY A 18 -3.92 -9.30 26.15
CA GLY A 18 -2.53 -8.86 25.99
C GLY A 18 -1.98 -9.15 24.60
N LEU A 19 -2.17 -10.35 24.08
CA LEU A 19 -1.75 -10.73 22.72
C LEU A 19 -2.49 -9.92 21.65
N ALA A 20 -3.78 -9.65 21.84
CA ALA A 20 -4.56 -8.82 20.92
C ALA A 20 -4.01 -7.38 20.87
N LEU A 21 -3.73 -6.79 22.03
CA LEU A 21 -3.14 -5.45 22.13
C LEU A 21 -1.75 -5.37 21.50
N LEU A 22 -0.89 -6.36 21.78
CA LEU A 22 0.44 -6.45 21.16
C LEU A 22 0.33 -6.58 19.64
N THR A 23 -0.59 -7.42 19.14
CA THR A 23 -0.81 -7.58 17.71
C THR A 23 -1.25 -6.27 17.06
N MET A 24 -2.18 -5.53 17.67
CA MET A 24 -2.61 -4.22 17.17
C MET A 24 -1.47 -3.21 17.15
N PHE A 25 -0.65 -3.18 18.21
CA PHE A 25 0.51 -2.30 18.31
C PHE A 25 1.55 -2.61 17.23
N PHE A 26 1.99 -3.87 17.14
CA PHE A 26 3.01 -4.29 16.19
C PHE A 26 2.54 -4.19 14.74
N SER A 27 1.27 -4.46 14.45
CA SER A 27 0.70 -4.27 13.12
C SER A 27 0.80 -2.80 12.66
N GLY A 28 0.55 -1.84 13.57
CA GLY A 28 0.72 -0.42 13.26
C GLY A 28 2.18 -0.03 12.99
N VAL A 29 3.12 -0.59 13.76
CA VAL A 29 4.56 -0.38 13.56
C VAL A 29 5.03 -0.96 12.23
N GLU A 30 4.61 -2.18 11.91
CA GLU A 30 4.95 -2.87 10.65
C GLU A 30 4.46 -2.09 9.43
N LYS A 31 3.20 -1.62 9.44
CA LYS A 31 2.64 -0.80 8.36
C LYS A 31 3.45 0.46 8.09
N ARG A 32 3.88 1.18 9.14
CA ARG A 32 4.73 2.37 9.00
C ARG A 32 6.14 2.05 8.52
N GLN A 33 6.68 0.88 8.89
CA GLN A 33 7.99 0.44 8.39
C GLN A 33 7.95 0.00 6.93
N TYR A 34 6.81 -0.54 6.48
CA TYR A 34 6.60 -0.97 5.11
C TYR A 34 6.35 0.22 4.17
N ASN A 35 5.49 1.16 4.57
CA ASN A 35 5.25 2.41 3.85
C ASN A 35 5.59 3.60 4.75
N PRO A 36 6.84 4.11 4.70
CA PRO A 36 7.24 5.31 5.43
C PRO A 36 6.75 6.61 4.77
N ASN A 37 6.09 6.54 3.59
CA ASN A 37 5.63 7.69 2.81
C ASN A 37 4.10 7.71 2.71
N GLN A 38 3.41 7.54 3.84
CA GLN A 38 1.94 7.61 3.93
C GLN A 38 1.40 9.02 3.66
N SER A 39 2.24 10.03 3.86
CA SER A 39 1.95 11.42 3.52
C SER A 39 3.25 12.00 2.93
N PRO A 40 3.52 11.78 1.64
CA PRO A 40 4.75 12.25 1.00
C PRO A 40 4.87 13.77 1.13
N GLU A 41 6.06 14.24 1.51
CA GLU A 41 6.35 15.67 1.57
C GLU A 41 6.71 16.17 0.16
N SER A 42 5.96 17.16 -0.28
CA SER A 42 6.18 17.84 -1.55
C SER A 42 6.92 19.16 -1.35
N ARG A 43 7.71 19.55 -2.36
CA ARG A 43 8.25 20.91 -2.51
C ARG A 43 7.87 21.38 -3.91
N ALA A 44 7.24 22.54 -4.00
CA ALA A 44 6.88 23.14 -5.27
C ALA A 44 7.63 24.48 -5.42
N ASP A 45 8.34 24.60 -6.53
CA ASP A 45 8.91 25.85 -7.00
C ASP A 45 8.10 26.36 -8.20
N ALA A 46 8.40 27.57 -8.69
CA ALA A 46 7.67 28.20 -9.81
C ALA A 46 7.66 27.35 -11.11
N THR A 47 8.56 26.37 -11.24
CA THR A 47 8.75 25.58 -12.47
C THR A 47 8.65 24.07 -12.27
N SER A 48 8.59 23.55 -11.04
CA SER A 48 8.61 22.10 -10.79
C SER A 48 8.05 21.71 -9.43
N SER A 49 7.42 20.54 -9.38
CA SER A 49 7.03 19.85 -8.15
C SER A 49 7.97 18.67 -7.89
N GLU A 50 8.52 18.59 -6.68
CA GLU A 50 9.35 17.51 -6.19
C GLU A 50 8.64 16.79 -5.04
N VAL A 51 8.70 15.46 -5.03
CA VAL A 51 8.16 14.64 -3.92
C VAL A 51 9.28 13.80 -3.35
N ASN A 52 9.55 13.98 -2.05
CA ASN A 52 10.63 13.29 -1.36
C ASN A 52 10.13 11.97 -0.77
N LEU A 53 10.67 10.85 -1.25
CA LEU A 53 10.32 9.51 -0.77
C LEU A 53 11.46 8.89 0.04
N LYS A 54 11.13 8.35 1.21
CA LYS A 54 11.99 7.55 2.07
C LYS A 54 11.95 6.09 1.64
N ARG A 55 13.11 5.47 1.56
CA ARG A 55 13.24 4.03 1.32
C ARG A 55 12.73 3.26 2.54
N ASN A 56 11.92 2.22 2.32
CA ASN A 56 11.47 1.33 3.39
C ASN A 56 12.57 0.32 3.78
N ARG A 57 12.33 -0.47 4.84
CA ARG A 57 13.31 -1.46 5.34
C ARG A 57 13.66 -2.57 4.34
N GLN A 58 12.78 -2.84 3.38
CA GLN A 58 12.98 -3.85 2.33
C GLN A 58 13.77 -3.28 1.14
N GLY A 59 14.01 -1.97 1.14
CA GLY A 59 14.71 -1.30 0.05
C GLY A 59 13.82 -0.79 -1.07
N HIS A 60 12.51 -0.79 -0.88
CA HIS A 60 11.54 -0.28 -1.83
C HIS A 60 11.13 1.16 -1.50
N TYR A 61 10.70 1.90 -2.51
CA TYR A 61 10.03 3.18 -2.32
C TYR A 61 8.53 2.94 -2.49
N VAL A 62 7.84 2.88 -1.37
CA VAL A 62 6.40 2.66 -1.29
C VAL A 62 5.77 3.96 -0.84
N ALA A 63 4.72 4.42 -1.51
CA ALA A 63 4.08 5.70 -1.21
C ALA A 63 2.56 5.62 -1.32
N SER A 64 1.87 6.30 -0.39
CA SER A 64 0.43 6.53 -0.56
C SER A 64 0.21 7.62 -1.61
N GLY A 65 -0.83 7.43 -2.41
CA GLY A 65 -1.27 8.39 -3.43
C GLY A 65 -2.71 8.15 -3.84
N LEU A 66 -3.14 8.79 -4.92
CA LEU A 66 -4.51 8.70 -5.42
C LEU A 66 -4.54 8.19 -6.86
N ILE A 67 -5.52 7.34 -7.17
CA ILE A 67 -5.99 7.07 -8.53
C ILE A 67 -7.46 7.45 -8.58
N ASN A 68 -7.83 8.39 -9.46
CA ASN A 68 -9.19 8.89 -9.59
C ASN A 68 -9.81 9.25 -8.22
N PHE A 69 -9.05 10.01 -7.40
CA PHE A 69 -9.41 10.46 -6.04
C PHE A 69 -9.56 9.37 -4.97
N LYS A 70 -9.18 8.12 -5.26
CA LYS A 70 -9.21 7.01 -4.29
C LYS A 70 -7.79 6.69 -3.83
N GLU A 71 -7.62 6.55 -2.51
CA GLU A 71 -6.34 6.22 -1.91
C GLU A 71 -5.87 4.82 -2.31
N VAL A 72 -4.64 4.76 -2.79
CA VAL A 72 -3.93 3.52 -3.10
C VAL A 72 -2.47 3.64 -2.67
N GLU A 73 -1.82 2.49 -2.55
CA GLU A 73 -0.39 2.43 -2.30
C GLU A 73 0.36 2.06 -3.58
N PHE A 74 1.37 2.86 -3.90
CA PHE A 74 2.23 2.70 -5.05
C PHE A 74 3.58 2.11 -4.65
N LEU A 75 4.11 1.26 -5.52
CA LEU A 75 5.51 0.90 -5.55
C LEU A 75 6.17 1.67 -6.69
N LEU A 76 7.22 2.44 -6.40
CA LEU A 76 8.03 3.06 -7.45
C LEU A 76 8.89 1.99 -8.13
N ASP A 77 8.62 1.74 -9.40
CA ASP A 77 9.35 0.79 -10.23
C ASP A 77 9.89 1.49 -11.49
N THR A 78 11.18 1.82 -11.47
CA THR A 78 11.87 2.47 -12.59
C THR A 78 12.01 1.58 -13.83
N GLY A 79 11.76 0.26 -13.68
CA GLY A 79 11.79 -0.69 -14.79
C GLY A 79 10.45 -0.82 -15.52
N ALA A 80 9.39 -0.19 -15.02
CA ALA A 80 8.07 -0.24 -15.63
C ALA A 80 7.86 0.90 -16.62
N THR A 81 7.37 0.56 -17.83
CA THR A 81 6.97 1.55 -18.83
C THR A 81 5.59 2.14 -18.55
N ASP A 82 4.70 1.34 -17.97
CA ASP A 82 3.31 1.68 -17.69
C ASP A 82 2.99 1.50 -16.20
N VAL A 83 1.97 2.20 -15.70
CA VAL A 83 1.41 1.94 -14.37
C VAL A 83 0.63 0.62 -14.39
N VAL A 84 1.11 -0.39 -13.65
CA VAL A 84 0.46 -1.70 -13.57
C VAL A 84 -0.38 -1.81 -12.32
N ILE A 85 -1.69 -2.04 -12.50
CA ILE A 85 -2.66 -2.10 -11.40
C ILE A 85 -3.14 -3.55 -11.23
N PRO A 86 -3.06 -4.13 -10.01
CA PRO A 86 -3.66 -5.43 -9.72
C PRO A 86 -5.15 -5.44 -10.07
N GLN A 87 -5.63 -6.52 -10.69
CA GLN A 87 -7.01 -6.61 -11.19
C GLN A 87 -8.07 -6.37 -10.09
N ARG A 88 -7.78 -6.76 -8.85
CA ARG A 88 -8.65 -6.49 -7.69
C ARG A 88 -8.83 -4.99 -7.47
N ILE A 89 -7.72 -4.26 -7.39
CA ILE A 89 -7.71 -2.80 -7.19
C ILE A 89 -8.39 -2.11 -8.36
N ALA A 90 -8.07 -2.50 -9.60
CA ALA A 90 -8.71 -1.90 -10.78
C ALA A 90 -10.24 -1.99 -10.74
N ARG A 91 -10.80 -3.13 -10.26
CA ARG A 91 -12.25 -3.28 -10.07
C ARG A 91 -12.81 -2.41 -8.95
N GLU A 92 -12.12 -2.33 -7.81
CA GLU A 92 -12.51 -1.47 -6.67
C GLU A 92 -12.48 0.02 -7.03
N LEU A 93 -11.53 0.40 -7.88
CA LEU A 93 -11.42 1.74 -8.42
C LEU A 93 -12.48 2.03 -9.50
N GLY A 94 -13.04 1.00 -10.13
CA GLY A 94 -14.02 1.14 -11.22
C GLY A 94 -13.38 1.38 -12.60
N LEU A 95 -12.10 1.04 -12.74
CA LEU A 95 -11.35 1.20 -13.99
C LEU A 95 -11.88 0.25 -15.06
N ARG A 96 -12.12 0.78 -16.27
CA ARG A 96 -12.68 0.01 -17.37
C ARG A 96 -11.62 -0.88 -18.00
N ARG A 97 -11.92 -2.18 -18.08
CA ARG A 97 -11.06 -3.16 -18.77
C ARG A 97 -11.12 -2.93 -20.27
N GLY A 98 -9.99 -2.59 -20.86
CA GLY A 98 -9.79 -2.44 -22.29
C GLY A 98 -9.28 -3.71 -22.96
N ARG A 99 -8.52 -3.53 -24.05
CA ARG A 99 -8.00 -4.62 -24.87
C ARG A 99 -6.97 -5.46 -24.10
N ALA A 100 -6.98 -6.76 -24.34
CA ALA A 100 -5.98 -7.68 -23.82
C ALA A 100 -4.64 -7.49 -24.57
N ASN A 101 -3.55 -7.45 -23.82
CA ASN A 101 -2.18 -7.39 -24.31
C ASN A 101 -1.31 -8.42 -23.58
N ARG A 102 -0.07 -8.60 -24.03
CA ARG A 102 0.94 -9.43 -23.36
C ARG A 102 2.04 -8.53 -22.80
N ALA A 103 2.35 -8.68 -21.52
CA ALA A 103 3.48 -8.01 -20.86
C ALA A 103 4.55 -9.05 -20.51
N LEU A 104 5.81 -8.70 -20.73
CA LEU A 104 6.97 -9.49 -20.30
C LEU A 104 7.38 -9.05 -18.90
N THR A 105 7.38 -9.99 -17.96
CA THR A 105 7.85 -9.78 -16.59
C THR A 105 9.07 -10.64 -16.31
N ALA A 106 9.71 -10.46 -15.16
CA ALA A 106 10.80 -11.33 -14.71
C ALA A 106 10.38 -12.81 -14.64
N ASN A 107 9.11 -13.09 -14.34
CA ASN A 107 8.55 -14.44 -14.25
C ASN A 107 7.93 -14.92 -15.57
N GLY A 108 8.26 -14.27 -16.69
CA GLY A 108 7.75 -14.59 -18.02
C GLY A 108 6.55 -13.74 -18.44
N ALA A 109 5.90 -14.15 -19.52
CA ALA A 109 4.87 -13.37 -20.18
C ALA A 109 3.47 -13.59 -19.56
N VAL A 110 2.81 -12.50 -19.19
CA VAL A 110 1.47 -12.48 -18.59
C VAL A 110 0.49 -11.73 -19.46
N THR A 111 -0.81 -12.04 -19.33
CA THR A 111 -1.87 -11.29 -20.02
C THR A 111 -2.28 -10.09 -19.17
N VAL A 112 -2.23 -8.90 -19.75
CA VAL A 112 -2.66 -7.63 -19.13
C VAL A 112 -3.81 -7.04 -19.92
N TYR A 113 -4.50 -6.06 -19.33
CA TYR A 113 -5.60 -5.35 -19.98
C TYR A 113 -5.35 -3.85 -19.89
N GLY A 114 -5.42 -3.16 -21.01
CA GLY A 114 -5.30 -1.71 -21.02
C GLY A 114 -6.44 -1.06 -20.22
N THR A 115 -6.17 0.07 -19.58
CA THR A 115 -7.17 0.91 -18.95
C THR A 115 -6.67 2.35 -18.95
N ASN A 116 -7.56 3.31 -18.69
CA ASN A 116 -7.18 4.72 -18.56
C ASN A 116 -7.40 5.14 -17.11
N ILE A 117 -6.43 5.87 -16.59
CA ILE A 117 -6.50 6.58 -15.32
C ILE A 117 -6.81 8.03 -15.68
N ASP A 118 -7.84 8.61 -15.06
CA ASP A 118 -8.23 10.00 -15.34
C ASP A 118 -7.31 10.97 -14.59
N GLN A 119 -6.89 10.59 -13.38
CA GLN A 119 -5.92 11.33 -12.59
C GLN A 119 -5.13 10.40 -11.69
N LEU A 120 -3.81 10.58 -11.66
CA LEU A 120 -2.92 9.93 -10.70
C LEU A 120 -2.18 11.01 -9.91
N SER A 121 -2.12 10.88 -8.59
CA SER A 121 -1.30 11.78 -7.78
C SER A 121 -0.51 11.09 -6.68
N ILE A 122 0.69 11.62 -6.42
CA ILE A 122 1.56 11.25 -5.31
C ILE A 122 2.13 12.56 -4.77
N GLY A 123 1.79 12.94 -3.54
CA GLY A 123 2.06 14.31 -3.06
C GLY A 123 1.45 15.34 -4.01
N ASP A 124 2.24 16.32 -4.43
CA ASP A 124 1.82 17.41 -5.31
C ASP A 124 2.02 17.08 -6.80
N ILE A 125 2.64 15.94 -7.12
CA ILE A 125 2.76 15.46 -8.51
C ILE A 125 1.41 14.90 -8.91
N THR A 126 0.86 15.43 -10.00
CA THR A 126 -0.42 15.02 -10.57
C THR A 126 -0.27 14.82 -12.08
N LEU A 127 -0.75 13.67 -12.58
CA LEU A 127 -0.77 13.29 -13.99
C LEU A 127 -2.20 13.06 -14.47
#